data_AF-X0BUH0-F1
#
_entry.id   AF-X0BUH0-F1
#
_cell.length_a   1.000
_cell.length_b   1.000
_cell.length_c   1.000
_cell.angle_alpha   90.00
_cell.angle_beta   90.00
_cell.angle_gamma   90.00
#
_symmetry.space_group_name_H-M   'P 1'
#
loop_
_entity.id
_entity.type
_entity.pdbx_description
1 polymer ?
#
loop_
_entity_poly.entity_id
_entity_poly.type
_entity_poly.pdbx_seq_one_letter_code
_entity_poly.pdbx_strand_id
1 'polypeptide(L)'
;MRRMFRRAKQKIEAMVGEAFPVRSEQGMIGDLIGAQEIWRELQRNNHVSVDVKDFVGKNYEFHAGLDYAQEISVQTFATEISPENNIFDGDFVMLSDREPIKMNSEIRGISPVRVKDVPDDLKPVSSPLVEHGKTVDWSDMPLYTDFFLSTVPAMLHHNEYKERRATWWDRPWYHQKLRGLVKYALLPRGADEPLATVQLEGSRVRYWAASAEEMDRYPRMGKLNANLTAYDRFPKMEPNETCRYGSRKPRESKATWEEEVFRDGGGEFNGS
;
A
#
# COMPACT_ATOMS: atom_id res chain seq x y z
N MET A 1 -2.63 -16.98 -1.07
CA MET A 1 -1.33 -16.79 -0.38
C MET A 1 -0.80 -17.99 0.43
N ARG A 2 -1.55 -18.64 1.35
CA ARG A 2 -1.00 -19.72 2.22
C ARG A 2 -0.26 -20.86 1.47
N ARG A 3 -0.78 -21.31 0.32
CA ARG A 3 -0.14 -22.35 -0.52
C ARG A 3 1.21 -21.87 -1.07
N MET A 4 1.27 -20.64 -1.55
CA MET A 4 2.48 -20.00 -2.06
C MET A 4 3.55 -19.89 -0.97
N PHE A 5 3.20 -19.39 0.22
CA PHE A 5 4.15 -19.29 1.34
C PHE A 5 4.67 -20.64 1.83
N ARG A 6 3.82 -21.67 1.89
CA ARG A 6 4.27 -23.04 2.18
C ARG A 6 5.27 -23.53 1.15
N ARG A 7 5.05 -23.25 -0.13
CA ARG A 7 5.98 -23.64 -1.20
C ARG A 7 7.28 -22.84 -1.12
N ALA A 8 7.23 -21.54 -0.85
CA ALA A 8 8.41 -20.71 -0.61
C ALA A 8 9.26 -21.29 0.53
N LYS A 9 8.62 -21.60 1.66
CA LYS A 9 9.27 -22.26 2.80
C LYS A 9 9.94 -23.57 2.41
N GLN A 10 9.23 -24.46 1.70
CA GLN A 10 9.79 -25.73 1.22
C GLN A 10 11.02 -25.54 0.32
N LYS A 11 11.00 -24.55 -0.59
CA LYS A 11 12.17 -24.24 -1.43
C LYS A 11 13.33 -23.69 -0.61
N ILE A 12 13.06 -22.80 0.36
CA ILE A 12 14.08 -22.27 1.27
C ILE A 12 14.71 -23.41 2.07
N GLU A 13 13.91 -24.29 2.69
CA GLU A 13 14.40 -25.43 3.46
C GLU A 13 15.27 -26.38 2.63
N ALA A 14 14.91 -26.61 1.36
CA ALA A 14 15.72 -27.41 0.44
C ALA A 14 17.08 -26.74 0.12
N MET A 15 17.09 -25.43 -0.15
CA MET A 15 18.32 -24.70 -0.50
C MET A 15 19.27 -24.52 0.69
N VAL A 16 18.76 -24.43 1.92
CA VAL A 16 19.57 -24.30 3.15
C VAL A 16 20.52 -25.50 3.33
N GLY A 17 20.17 -26.68 2.80
CA GLY A 17 21.04 -27.87 2.81
C GLY A 17 22.11 -27.90 1.71
N GLU A 18 22.04 -27.02 0.71
CA GLU A 18 22.83 -27.11 -0.53
C GLU A 18 23.87 -25.98 -0.68
N ALA A 19 24.09 -25.17 0.37
CA ALA A 19 25.01 -24.02 0.37
C ALA A 19 24.71 -22.95 -0.72
N PHE A 20 23.52 -22.97 -1.32
CA PHE A 20 23.07 -21.92 -2.24
C PHE A 20 22.65 -20.67 -1.45
N PRO A 21 22.97 -19.46 -1.93
CA PRO A 21 22.47 -18.24 -1.33
C PRO A 21 20.94 -18.21 -1.45
N VAL A 22 20.27 -18.22 -0.30
CA VAL A 22 18.81 -18.06 -0.22
C VAL A 22 18.46 -16.72 -0.85
N ARG A 23 17.62 -16.74 -1.90
CA ARG A 23 17.13 -15.51 -2.54
C ARG A 23 16.41 -14.62 -1.52
N SER A 24 16.39 -13.31 -1.78
CA SER A 24 15.54 -12.38 -1.02
C SER A 24 14.07 -12.81 -1.05
N GLU A 25 13.25 -12.31 -0.12
CA GLU A 25 11.81 -12.57 -0.11
C GLU A 25 11.17 -12.24 -1.47
N GLN A 26 11.54 -11.08 -2.05
CA GLN A 26 11.12 -10.67 -3.39
C GLN A 26 11.54 -11.69 -4.46
N GLY A 27 12.79 -12.16 -4.41
CA GLY A 27 13.30 -13.15 -5.36
C GLY A 27 12.61 -14.51 -5.24
N MET A 28 12.21 -14.92 -4.03
CA MET A 28 11.48 -16.17 -3.81
C MET A 28 10.02 -16.07 -4.28
N ILE A 29 9.36 -14.96 -4.01
CA ILE A 29 8.00 -14.71 -4.50
C ILE A 29 7.97 -14.59 -6.02
N GLY A 30 8.93 -13.85 -6.62
CA GLY A 30 9.05 -13.73 -8.07
C GLY A 30 9.29 -15.07 -8.76
N ASP A 31 10.12 -15.94 -8.18
CA ASP A 31 10.35 -17.30 -8.67
C ASP A 31 9.08 -18.15 -8.70
N LEU A 32 8.24 -18.05 -7.65
CA LEU A 32 6.97 -18.77 -7.59
C LEU A 32 5.92 -18.21 -8.56
N ILE A 33 5.91 -16.90 -8.81
CA ILE A 33 5.04 -16.28 -9.83
C ILE A 33 5.47 -16.76 -11.22
N GLY A 34 6.79 -16.75 -11.52
CA GLY A 34 7.29 -17.28 -12.79
C GLY A 34 6.93 -18.76 -12.98
N ALA A 35 7.06 -19.57 -11.92
CA ALA A 35 6.65 -20.98 -11.95
C ALA A 35 5.14 -21.16 -12.19
N GLN A 36 4.30 -20.29 -11.61
CA GLN A 36 2.86 -20.27 -11.88
C GLN A 36 2.57 -19.99 -13.36
N GLU A 37 3.21 -18.98 -13.96
CA GLU A 37 2.93 -18.61 -15.35
C GLU A 37 3.40 -19.70 -16.33
N ILE A 38 4.57 -20.31 -16.11
CA ILE A 38 5.02 -21.48 -16.90
C ILE A 38 3.99 -22.62 -16.80
N TRP A 39 3.49 -22.89 -15.59
CA TRP A 39 2.50 -23.93 -15.38
C TRP A 39 1.16 -23.62 -16.06
N ARG A 40 0.70 -22.36 -16.02
CA ARG A 40 -0.52 -21.92 -16.73
C ARG A 40 -0.39 -22.12 -18.24
N GLU A 41 0.73 -21.73 -18.82
CA GLU A 41 0.98 -21.93 -20.25
C GLU A 41 1.03 -23.41 -20.62
N LEU A 42 1.64 -24.25 -19.77
CA LEU A 42 1.60 -25.70 -19.95
C LEU A 42 0.16 -26.25 -19.88
N GLN A 43 -0.68 -25.77 -18.97
CA GLN A 43 -2.09 -26.20 -18.90
C GLN A 43 -2.91 -25.76 -20.12
N ARG A 44 -2.62 -24.58 -20.69
CA ARG A 44 -3.34 -24.04 -21.85
C ARG A 44 -2.93 -24.69 -23.16
N ASN A 45 -1.62 -24.83 -23.36
CA ASN A 45 -1.06 -25.16 -24.67
C ASN A 45 -0.48 -26.58 -24.73
N ASN A 46 -0.44 -27.29 -23.60
CA ASN A 46 0.20 -28.60 -23.45
C ASN A 46 1.67 -28.63 -23.94
N HIS A 47 2.30 -27.46 -24.00
CA HIS A 47 3.68 -27.26 -24.44
C HIS A 47 4.22 -25.93 -23.90
N VAL A 48 5.49 -25.93 -23.50
CA VAL A 48 6.30 -24.73 -23.21
C VAL A 48 7.75 -25.01 -23.64
N SER A 49 8.53 -23.95 -23.89
CA SER A 49 9.92 -24.04 -24.37
C SER A 49 10.96 -24.34 -23.28
N VAL A 50 10.53 -24.56 -22.04
CA VAL A 50 11.38 -24.84 -20.87
C VAL A 50 11.23 -26.30 -20.43
N ASP A 51 12.21 -26.84 -19.71
CA ASP A 51 12.09 -28.19 -19.14
C ASP A 51 10.94 -28.22 -18.12
N VAL A 52 9.92 -29.03 -18.42
CA VAL A 52 8.68 -29.12 -17.63
C VAL A 52 8.72 -30.19 -16.55
N LYS A 53 9.80 -30.98 -16.42
CA LYS A 53 9.85 -32.10 -15.46
C LYS A 53 9.48 -31.69 -14.04
N ASP A 54 9.86 -30.47 -13.62
CA ASP A 54 9.54 -29.94 -12.30
C ASP A 54 8.07 -29.54 -12.10
N PHE A 55 7.34 -29.34 -13.20
CA PHE A 55 5.96 -28.85 -13.25
C PHE A 55 4.94 -29.98 -13.46
N VAL A 56 5.34 -31.09 -14.06
CA VAL A 56 4.48 -32.27 -14.27
C VAL A 56 4.05 -32.86 -12.92
N GLY A 57 2.75 -33.12 -12.77
CA GLY A 57 2.18 -33.71 -11.55
C GLY A 57 2.09 -32.77 -10.33
N LYS A 58 2.49 -31.50 -10.46
CA LYS A 58 2.35 -30.48 -9.40
C LYS A 58 1.35 -29.42 -9.84
N ASN A 59 0.67 -28.80 -8.86
CA ASN A 59 -0.18 -27.62 -9.08
C ASN A 59 0.57 -26.37 -8.61
N TYR A 60 0.88 -25.49 -9.57
CA TYR A 60 1.55 -24.20 -9.35
C TYR A 60 0.61 -23.00 -9.50
N GLU A 61 -0.70 -23.20 -9.60
CA GLU A 61 -1.64 -22.10 -9.46
C GLU A 61 -1.55 -21.55 -8.05
N PHE A 62 -1.47 -20.23 -7.86
CA PHE A 62 -1.54 -19.57 -6.55
C PHE A 62 -2.55 -18.43 -6.52
N HIS A 63 -3.16 -18.13 -7.68
CA HIS A 63 -3.97 -16.94 -7.94
C HIS A 63 -3.19 -15.65 -7.62
N ALA A 64 -1.88 -15.68 -7.85
CA ALA A 64 -1.04 -14.49 -7.82
C ALA A 64 -1.12 -13.78 -9.17
N GLY A 65 -1.10 -12.46 -9.17
CA GLY A 65 -1.06 -11.63 -10.36
C GLY A 65 -0.09 -10.47 -10.15
N LEU A 66 0.25 -9.79 -11.24
CA LEU A 66 1.05 -8.58 -11.23
C LEU A 66 0.17 -7.39 -11.61
N ASP A 67 0.34 -6.28 -10.89
CA ASP A 67 -0.31 -5.01 -11.17
C ASP A 67 0.46 -4.28 -12.27
N TYR A 68 0.25 -4.70 -13.52
CA TYR A 68 0.98 -4.16 -14.67
C TYR A 68 0.64 -2.69 -14.97
N ALA A 69 -0.59 -2.27 -14.66
CA ALA A 69 -1.05 -0.90 -14.88
C ALA A 69 -0.74 0.04 -13.71
N GLN A 70 -0.18 -0.48 -12.61
CA GLN A 70 0.10 0.28 -11.39
C GLN A 70 -1.15 0.98 -10.83
N GLU A 71 -2.31 0.33 -10.93
CA GLU A 71 -3.58 0.86 -10.43
C GLU A 71 -3.70 0.69 -8.91
N ILE A 72 -3.04 -0.32 -8.35
CA ILE A 72 -3.08 -0.63 -6.93
C ILE A 72 -1.82 -0.09 -6.25
N SER A 73 -0.65 -0.32 -6.84
CA SER A 73 0.64 0.02 -6.25
C SER A 73 1.63 0.52 -7.30
N VAL A 74 2.13 1.74 -7.11
CA VAL A 74 3.22 2.27 -7.93
C VAL A 74 4.57 2.00 -7.26
N GLN A 75 5.53 1.61 -8.09
CA GLN A 75 6.94 1.52 -7.72
C GLN A 75 7.62 2.82 -8.13
N THR A 76 8.10 3.62 -7.18
CA THR A 76 8.80 4.88 -7.53
C THR A 76 10.27 4.66 -7.91
N PHE A 77 10.71 3.42 -8.10
CA PHE A 77 12.07 3.08 -8.51
C PHE A 77 12.17 3.08 -10.04
N ALA A 78 13.28 3.58 -10.59
CA ALA A 78 13.51 3.68 -12.03
C ALA A 78 12.43 4.50 -12.77
N THR A 79 11.85 5.48 -12.06
CA THR A 79 10.86 6.44 -12.60
C THR A 79 11.48 7.82 -12.80
N GLU A 80 12.81 7.91 -12.76
CA GLU A 80 13.55 9.17 -12.80
C GLU A 80 13.61 9.74 -14.20
N ILE A 81 13.32 11.03 -14.32
CA ILE A 81 13.48 11.76 -15.59
C ILE A 81 14.59 12.79 -15.46
N SER A 82 14.60 13.52 -14.34
CA SER A 82 15.63 14.50 -13.99
C SER A 82 15.78 14.54 -12.46
N PRO A 83 16.67 13.70 -11.89
CA PRO A 83 16.90 13.62 -10.44
C PRO A 83 17.28 14.96 -9.81
N GLU A 84 18.09 15.77 -10.50
CA GLU A 84 18.57 17.07 -10.04
C GLU A 84 17.45 18.10 -9.87
N ASN A 85 16.36 17.97 -10.63
CA ASN A 85 15.16 18.81 -10.51
C ASN A 85 14.02 18.10 -9.78
N ASN A 86 14.29 16.92 -9.21
CA ASN A 86 13.32 16.06 -8.53
C ASN A 86 12.09 15.71 -9.41
N ILE A 87 12.31 15.43 -10.70
CA ILE A 87 11.27 15.07 -11.68
C ILE A 87 11.25 13.54 -11.90
N PHE A 88 10.07 12.96 -11.71
CA PHE A 88 9.78 11.51 -11.80
C PHE A 88 8.48 11.28 -12.59
N ASP A 89 8.18 10.05 -12.98
CA ASP A 89 6.97 9.70 -13.77
C ASP A 89 5.67 10.25 -13.17
N GLY A 90 5.54 10.24 -11.84
CA GLY A 90 4.37 10.75 -11.13
C GLY A 90 4.65 11.88 -10.14
N ASP A 91 3.59 12.60 -9.76
CA ASP A 91 3.63 13.61 -8.71
C ASP A 91 2.27 13.78 -7.99
N PHE A 92 2.26 14.45 -6.84
CA PHE A 92 1.02 14.80 -6.14
C PHE A 92 0.37 16.04 -6.76
N VAL A 93 -0.85 15.89 -7.26
CA VAL A 93 -1.64 16.97 -7.87
C VAL A 93 -3.10 16.89 -7.45
N MET A 94 -3.78 18.04 -7.45
CA MET A 94 -5.25 18.10 -7.40
C MET A 94 -5.77 17.94 -8.82
N LEU A 95 -6.59 16.92 -9.06
CA LEU A 95 -7.05 16.58 -10.41
C LEU A 95 -8.12 17.53 -10.96
N SER A 96 -8.73 18.35 -10.09
CA SER A 96 -9.59 19.46 -10.51
C SER A 96 -8.81 20.65 -11.08
N ASP A 97 -7.50 20.79 -10.79
CA ASP A 97 -6.69 21.91 -11.26
C ASP A 97 -5.94 21.58 -12.57
N ARG A 98 -6.32 22.27 -13.65
CA ARG A 98 -5.81 22.02 -15.01
C ARG A 98 -4.41 22.55 -15.24
N GLU A 99 -4.02 23.64 -14.58
CA GLU A 99 -2.73 24.28 -14.83
C GLU A 99 -1.56 23.43 -14.31
N PRO A 100 -1.57 22.91 -13.06
CA PRO A 100 -0.53 22.00 -12.57
C PRO A 100 -0.46 20.71 -13.39
N ILE A 101 -1.60 20.16 -13.86
CA ILE A 101 -1.60 18.96 -14.70
C ILE A 101 -0.89 19.23 -16.03
N LYS A 102 -1.21 20.35 -16.67
CA LYS A 102 -0.59 20.76 -17.93
C LYS A 102 0.91 20.97 -17.75
N MET A 103 1.31 21.74 -16.74
CA MET A 103 2.72 21.99 -16.42
C MET A 103 3.48 20.69 -16.14
N ASN A 104 2.92 19.78 -15.33
CA ASN A 104 3.55 18.50 -15.03
C ASN A 104 3.64 17.59 -16.27
N SER A 105 2.68 17.66 -17.20
CA SER A 105 2.74 16.94 -18.47
C SER A 105 3.84 17.49 -19.37
N GLU A 106 3.94 18.82 -19.50
CA GLU A 106 4.94 19.50 -20.33
C GLU A 106 6.36 19.23 -19.84
N ILE A 107 6.61 19.33 -18.54
CA ILE A 107 7.92 19.04 -17.93
C ILE A 107 8.36 17.59 -18.18
N ARG A 108 7.42 16.67 -18.33
CA ARG A 108 7.67 15.24 -18.64
C ARG A 108 7.69 14.92 -20.14
N GLY A 109 7.58 15.94 -21.00
CA GLY A 109 7.53 15.76 -22.45
C GLY A 109 6.27 15.07 -22.95
N ILE A 110 5.17 15.14 -22.20
CA ILE A 110 3.90 14.48 -22.54
C ILE A 110 3.01 15.46 -23.30
N SER A 111 2.77 15.17 -24.57
CA SER A 111 1.83 15.89 -25.42
C SER A 111 1.05 14.90 -26.30
N PRO A 112 -0.30 14.96 -26.36
CA PRO A 112 -1.17 15.85 -25.56
C PRO A 112 -1.24 15.43 -24.08
N VAL A 113 -1.78 16.31 -23.23
CA VAL A 113 -2.09 16.00 -21.81
C VAL A 113 -2.98 14.76 -21.73
N ARG A 114 -2.54 13.75 -20.97
CA ARG A 114 -3.22 12.45 -20.84
C ARG A 114 -4.10 12.36 -19.59
N VAL A 115 -3.64 12.93 -18.48
CA VAL A 115 -4.39 13.02 -17.22
C VAL A 115 -5.55 13.99 -17.39
N LYS A 116 -6.79 13.49 -17.31
CA LYS A 116 -8.00 14.28 -17.58
C LYS A 116 -8.94 14.40 -16.39
N ASP A 117 -8.94 13.46 -15.48
CA ASP A 117 -9.87 13.45 -14.37
C ASP A 117 -9.41 12.44 -13.32
N VAL A 118 -10.13 12.34 -12.22
CA VAL A 118 -10.04 11.17 -11.33
C VAL A 118 -10.33 9.88 -12.12
N PRO A 119 -9.61 8.78 -11.84
CA PRO A 119 -9.91 7.46 -12.39
C PRO A 119 -11.38 7.03 -12.20
N ASP A 120 -11.90 6.25 -13.14
CA ASP A 120 -13.31 5.86 -13.19
C ASP A 120 -13.76 5.05 -11.96
N ASP A 121 -12.84 4.30 -11.36
CA ASP A 121 -13.07 3.52 -10.14
C ASP A 121 -13.18 4.39 -8.87
N LEU A 122 -12.62 5.60 -8.87
CA LEU A 122 -12.77 6.57 -7.78
C LEU A 122 -14.06 7.40 -7.86
N LYS A 123 -14.61 7.62 -9.06
CA LYS A 123 -15.85 8.40 -9.25
C LYS A 123 -17.04 7.96 -8.40
N PRO A 124 -17.34 6.65 -8.23
CA PRO A 124 -18.46 6.21 -7.39
C PRO A 124 -18.13 6.15 -5.89
N VAL A 125 -16.88 6.40 -5.49
CA VAL A 125 -16.41 6.21 -4.12
C VAL A 125 -16.38 7.55 -3.39
N SER A 126 -17.18 7.69 -2.34
CA SER A 126 -17.09 8.84 -1.44
C SER A 126 -15.76 8.84 -0.69
N SER A 127 -15.07 9.98 -0.64
CA SER A 127 -13.88 10.10 0.20
C SER A 127 -14.24 10.04 1.69
N PRO A 128 -13.30 9.60 2.55
CA PRO A 128 -13.52 9.55 3.99
C PRO A 128 -13.49 10.93 4.66
N LEU A 129 -13.14 12.00 3.93
CA LEU A 129 -13.02 13.34 4.46
C LEU A 129 -14.35 14.09 4.31
N VAL A 130 -14.89 14.58 5.43
CA VAL A 130 -16.12 15.39 5.47
C VAL A 130 -15.78 16.79 5.98
N GLU A 131 -16.10 17.81 5.19
CA GLU A 131 -15.96 19.22 5.52
C GLU A 131 -17.31 19.93 5.37
N HIS A 132 -17.68 20.73 6.37
CA HIS A 132 -18.97 21.45 6.38
C HIS A 132 -20.20 20.54 6.11
N GLY A 133 -20.14 19.29 6.59
CA GLY A 133 -21.21 18.31 6.40
C GLY A 133 -21.27 17.70 4.99
N LYS A 134 -20.26 17.94 4.15
CA LYS A 134 -20.16 17.36 2.79
C LYS A 134 -18.86 16.59 2.63
N THR A 135 -18.94 15.45 1.94
CA THR A 135 -17.74 14.72 1.53
C THR A 135 -16.92 15.56 0.55
N VAL A 136 -15.62 15.64 0.79
CA VAL A 136 -14.67 16.27 -0.13
C VAL A 136 -14.46 15.36 -1.34
N ASP A 137 -14.48 15.94 -2.54
CA ASP A 137 -14.26 15.21 -3.79
C ASP A 137 -12.80 14.74 -3.90
N TRP A 138 -12.58 13.56 -4.50
CA TRP A 138 -11.25 13.06 -4.83
C TRP A 138 -10.45 14.02 -5.70
N SER A 139 -11.10 14.74 -6.61
CA SER A 139 -10.42 15.69 -7.50
C SER A 139 -9.80 16.87 -6.76
N ASP A 140 -10.34 17.24 -5.61
CA ASP A 140 -9.94 18.41 -4.82
C ASP A 140 -8.90 18.09 -3.75
N MET A 141 -8.37 16.86 -3.76
CA MET A 141 -7.33 16.40 -2.85
C MET A 141 -6.03 16.12 -3.60
N PRO A 142 -4.86 16.28 -2.96
CA PRO A 142 -3.58 15.95 -3.58
C PRO A 142 -3.43 14.43 -3.69
N LEU A 143 -3.52 13.93 -4.91
CA LEU A 143 -3.40 12.51 -5.26
C LEU A 143 -2.10 12.30 -6.04
N TYR A 144 -1.33 11.29 -5.66
CA TYR A 144 -0.18 10.89 -6.46
C TYR A 144 -0.69 10.35 -7.79
N THR A 145 -0.26 10.96 -8.88
CA THR A 145 -0.72 10.64 -10.23
C THR A 145 0.50 10.32 -11.09
N ASP A 146 0.51 9.13 -11.70
CA ASP A 146 1.47 8.80 -12.74
C ASP A 146 1.05 9.45 -14.06
N PHE A 147 1.90 10.30 -14.65
CA PHE A 147 1.52 11.07 -15.84
C PHE A 147 1.63 10.25 -17.14
N PHE A 148 2.41 9.17 -17.16
CA PHE A 148 2.56 8.31 -18.34
C PHE A 148 1.42 7.31 -18.47
N LEU A 149 1.06 6.68 -17.35
CA LEU A 149 -0.01 5.70 -17.24
C LEU A 149 -1.37 6.36 -16.97
N SER A 150 -1.39 7.62 -16.52
CA SER A 150 -2.61 8.34 -16.13
C SER A 150 -3.40 7.64 -15.02
N THR A 151 -2.68 7.03 -14.08
CA THR A 151 -3.24 6.28 -12.95
C THR A 151 -3.04 7.00 -11.63
N VAL A 152 -3.94 6.76 -10.68
CA VAL A 152 -3.83 7.19 -9.29
C VAL A 152 -3.77 5.93 -8.41
N PRO A 153 -2.57 5.46 -8.04
CA PRO A 153 -2.41 4.25 -7.24
C PRO A 153 -2.88 4.45 -5.79
N ALA A 154 -3.45 3.40 -5.21
CA ALA A 154 -3.78 3.38 -3.79
C ALA A 154 -2.53 3.33 -2.87
N MET A 155 -1.41 2.78 -3.36
CA MET A 155 -0.19 2.61 -2.59
C MET A 155 1.04 3.11 -3.35
N LEU A 156 1.93 3.79 -2.62
CA LEU A 156 3.26 4.18 -3.11
C LEU A 156 4.32 3.31 -2.44
N HIS A 157 5.16 2.67 -3.24
CA HIS A 157 6.30 1.91 -2.75
C HIS A 157 7.63 2.56 -3.15
N HIS A 158 8.41 2.96 -2.13
CA HIS A 158 9.73 3.55 -2.30
C HIS A 158 10.83 2.50 -2.04
N ASN A 159 11.38 1.93 -3.12
CA ASN A 159 12.47 0.95 -3.01
C ASN A 159 13.85 1.61 -2.89
N GLU A 160 14.22 2.47 -3.84
CA GLU A 160 15.51 3.20 -3.85
C GLU A 160 15.44 4.48 -3.03
N TYR A 161 14.47 5.35 -3.33
CA TYR A 161 14.22 6.64 -2.65
C TYR A 161 13.53 6.50 -1.29
N LYS A 162 14.11 5.71 -0.39
CA LYS A 162 13.50 5.36 0.91
C LYS A 162 13.23 6.59 1.79
N GLU A 163 14.03 7.64 1.66
CA GLU A 163 13.89 8.92 2.34
C GLU A 163 12.59 9.66 2.00
N ARG A 164 11.97 9.36 0.85
CA ARG A 164 10.65 9.92 0.48
C ARG A 164 9.54 9.59 1.44
N ARG A 165 9.65 8.47 2.17
CA ARG A 165 8.69 8.19 3.26
C ARG A 165 8.65 9.32 4.30
N ALA A 166 9.74 10.06 4.48
CA ALA A 166 9.83 11.19 5.39
C ALA A 166 9.69 12.54 4.67
N THR A 167 10.33 12.71 3.50
CA THR A 167 10.32 13.99 2.77
C THR A 167 9.04 14.24 1.98
N TRP A 168 8.27 13.20 1.66
CA TRP A 168 6.94 13.32 1.05
C TRP A 168 5.81 13.07 2.04
N TRP A 169 6.11 12.90 3.33
CA TRP A 169 5.12 12.56 4.34
C TRP A 169 3.94 13.54 4.38
N ASP A 170 4.20 14.81 4.08
CA ASP A 170 3.26 15.92 4.09
C ASP A 170 2.44 16.12 2.82
N ARG A 171 2.69 15.33 1.77
CA ARG A 171 2.11 15.48 0.43
C ARG A 171 0.78 14.72 0.20
N PRO A 172 0.58 13.50 0.73
CA PRO A 172 -0.68 12.78 0.55
C PRO A 172 -1.89 13.51 1.11
N TRP A 173 -3.05 13.30 0.49
CA TRP A 173 -4.33 13.93 0.86
C TRP A 173 -4.68 13.87 2.35
N TYR A 174 -4.32 12.79 3.03
CA TYR A 174 -4.68 12.58 4.42
C TYR A 174 -3.84 13.41 5.39
N HIS A 175 -2.65 13.87 5.00
CA HIS A 175 -1.67 14.38 5.96
C HIS A 175 -2.17 15.62 6.70
N GLN A 176 -2.73 16.60 5.97
CA GLN A 176 -3.26 17.84 6.56
C GLN A 176 -4.43 17.60 7.54
N LYS A 177 -5.05 16.43 7.48
CA LYS A 177 -6.19 16.02 8.33
C LYS A 177 -5.82 14.86 9.25
N LEU A 178 -4.55 14.45 9.28
CA LEU A 178 -4.11 13.20 9.86
C LEU A 178 -4.46 13.10 11.34
N ARG A 179 -4.31 14.19 12.11
CA ARG A 179 -4.65 14.20 13.54
C ARG A 179 -6.11 13.78 13.78
N GLY A 180 -7.04 14.34 13.02
CA GLY A 180 -8.46 13.99 13.10
C GLY A 180 -8.74 12.58 12.61
N LEU A 181 -8.12 12.18 11.50
CA LEU A 181 -8.26 10.84 10.93
C LEU A 181 -7.75 9.76 11.89
N VAL A 182 -6.61 9.97 12.56
CA VAL A 182 -6.08 9.03 13.56
C VAL A 182 -7.01 8.93 14.76
N LYS A 183 -7.52 10.04 15.29
CA LYS A 183 -8.52 10.01 16.39
C LYS A 183 -9.73 9.17 16.00
N TYR A 184 -10.29 9.43 14.82
CA TYR A 184 -11.42 8.66 14.30
C TYR A 184 -11.07 7.18 14.09
N ALA A 185 -9.86 6.89 13.59
CA ALA A 185 -9.39 5.53 13.35
C ALA A 185 -9.18 4.72 14.63
N LEU A 186 -8.96 5.35 15.79
CA LEU A 186 -8.80 4.67 17.08
C LEU A 186 -10.15 4.29 17.72
N LEU A 187 -11.25 4.96 17.34
CA LEU A 187 -12.58 4.68 17.88
C LEU A 187 -13.04 3.25 17.50
N PRO A 188 -13.81 2.58 18.37
CA PRO A 188 -14.40 1.28 18.06
C PRO A 188 -15.28 1.38 16.82
N ARG A 189 -15.30 0.32 16.00
CA ARG A 189 -16.23 0.21 14.87
C ARG A 189 -17.42 -0.65 15.30
N GLY A 190 -18.64 -0.20 15.01
CA GLY A 190 -19.84 -1.02 15.25
C GLY A 190 -19.78 -2.30 14.43
N ALA A 191 -20.11 -3.44 15.06
CA ALA A 191 -20.05 -4.76 14.43
C ALA A 191 -20.99 -4.92 13.22
N ASP A 192 -22.00 -4.06 13.11
CA ASP A 192 -23.10 -4.20 12.14
C ASP A 192 -22.83 -3.50 10.79
N GLU A 193 -21.71 -2.80 10.63
CA GLU A 193 -21.37 -2.08 9.40
C GLU A 193 -20.23 -2.77 8.61
N PRO A 194 -20.47 -3.24 7.37
CA PRO A 194 -19.42 -3.82 6.56
C PRO A 194 -18.37 -2.76 6.16
N LEU A 195 -17.10 -3.17 6.06
CA LEU A 195 -16.01 -2.35 5.52
C LEU A 195 -16.27 -1.92 4.08
N ALA A 196 -16.83 -2.84 3.27
CA ALA A 196 -17.19 -2.60 1.89
C ALA A 196 -18.31 -3.55 1.48
N THR A 197 -19.19 -3.08 0.59
CA THR A 197 -20.16 -3.94 -0.11
C THR A 197 -19.91 -3.82 -1.59
N VAL A 198 -19.54 -4.93 -2.22
CA VAL A 198 -19.33 -5.01 -3.67
C VAL A 198 -20.55 -5.69 -4.28
N GLN A 199 -21.19 -4.99 -5.23
CA GLN A 199 -22.27 -5.56 -6.02
C GLN A 199 -21.67 -6.37 -7.18
N LEU A 200 -22.13 -7.59 -7.36
CA LEU A 200 -21.79 -8.48 -8.46
C LEU A 200 -23.07 -8.82 -9.23
N GLU A 201 -22.95 -9.33 -10.46
CA GLU A 201 -24.12 -9.80 -11.21
C GLU A 201 -24.87 -10.87 -10.42
N GLY A 202 -26.09 -10.53 -9.97
CA GLY A 202 -26.96 -11.42 -9.20
C GLY A 202 -26.53 -11.69 -7.74
N SER A 203 -25.49 -11.02 -7.21
CA SER A 203 -25.07 -11.23 -5.82
C SER A 203 -24.42 -10.00 -5.18
N ARG A 204 -24.24 -10.04 -3.85
CA ARG A 204 -23.51 -9.00 -3.11
C ARG A 204 -22.47 -9.65 -2.20
N VAL A 205 -21.26 -9.11 -2.18
CA VAL A 205 -20.20 -9.51 -1.26
C VAL A 205 -20.03 -8.41 -0.23
N ARG A 206 -20.04 -8.78 1.06
CA ARG A 206 -19.78 -7.88 2.17
C ARG A 206 -18.47 -8.24 2.84
N TYR A 207 -17.59 -7.27 2.95
CA TYR A 207 -16.33 -7.37 3.68
C TYR A 207 -16.54 -6.84 5.08
N TRP A 208 -16.14 -7.59 6.09
CA TRP A 208 -16.33 -7.24 7.50
C TRP A 208 -15.00 -6.93 8.16
N ALA A 209 -15.03 -6.05 9.16
CA ALA A 209 -13.88 -5.80 10.01
C ALA A 209 -13.55 -7.07 10.81
N ALA A 210 -12.31 -7.18 11.27
CA ALA A 210 -12.00 -8.19 12.27
C ALA A 210 -12.79 -7.86 13.55
N SER A 211 -13.37 -8.86 14.21
CA SER A 211 -14.02 -8.68 15.54
C SER A 211 -13.06 -8.11 16.59
N ALA A 212 -11.75 -8.15 16.31
CA ALA A 212 -10.71 -7.36 16.95
C ALA A 212 -11.12 -5.88 17.19
N GLU A 213 -11.73 -5.26 16.18
CA GLU A 213 -11.96 -3.82 16.06
C GLU A 213 -13.24 -3.32 16.75
N GLU A 214 -14.09 -4.22 17.24
CA GLU A 214 -15.34 -3.87 17.94
C GLU A 214 -15.10 -3.21 19.30
N MET A 215 -13.98 -3.51 19.95
CA MET A 215 -13.62 -2.94 21.25
C MET A 215 -12.77 -1.68 21.10
N ASP A 216 -11.73 -1.75 20.27
CA ASP A 216 -10.82 -0.66 20.00
C ASP A 216 -9.93 -1.00 18.80
N ARG A 217 -9.40 0.02 18.13
CA ARG A 217 -8.52 -0.12 16.96
C ARG A 217 -7.09 0.33 17.24
N TYR A 218 -6.65 0.26 18.48
CA TYR A 218 -5.29 0.61 18.83
C TYR A 218 -4.30 -0.43 18.31
N PRO A 219 -3.06 0.00 17.96
CA PRO A 219 -1.97 -0.91 17.63
C PRO A 219 -1.76 -1.96 18.72
N ARG A 220 -1.33 -3.16 18.31
CA ARG A 220 -1.10 -4.27 19.24
C ARG A 220 0.38 -4.65 19.27
N MET A 221 0.91 -4.88 20.46
CA MET A 221 2.30 -5.24 20.66
C MET A 221 2.52 -6.71 20.31
N GLY A 222 3.16 -6.97 19.16
CA GLY A 222 3.60 -8.29 18.75
C GLY A 222 4.78 -8.81 19.57
N LYS A 223 4.67 -8.88 20.90
CA LYS A 223 5.62 -9.65 21.69
C LYS A 223 5.33 -11.13 21.44
N LEU A 224 6.33 -11.86 20.93
CA LEU A 224 6.37 -13.31 20.95
C LEU A 224 6.42 -13.77 22.42
N ASN A 225 5.27 -13.75 23.09
CA ASN A 225 5.09 -14.52 24.28
C ASN A 225 4.78 -15.95 23.80
N ALA A 226 5.70 -16.88 24.09
CA ALA A 226 5.58 -18.28 23.72
C ALA A 226 4.31 -18.96 24.32
N ASN A 227 3.64 -18.29 25.26
CA ASN A 227 2.42 -18.76 25.91
C ASN A 227 1.14 -18.16 25.30
N LEU A 228 1.20 -17.29 24.29
CA LEU A 228 0.00 -16.83 23.60
C LEU A 228 -0.58 -17.96 22.76
N THR A 229 -1.84 -18.27 23.00
CA THR A 229 -2.63 -19.16 22.15
C THR A 229 -3.14 -18.39 20.93
N ALA A 230 -3.67 -19.11 19.93
CA ALA A 230 -4.29 -18.50 18.76
C ALA A 230 -5.53 -17.62 19.08
N TYR A 231 -6.03 -17.67 20.31
CA TYR A 231 -7.20 -16.92 20.77
C TYR A 231 -6.84 -15.72 21.65
N ASP A 232 -5.59 -15.64 22.10
CA ASP A 232 -5.15 -14.52 22.92
C ASP A 232 -4.85 -13.29 22.05
N ARG A 233 -5.31 -12.13 22.51
CA ARG A 233 -4.98 -10.86 21.86
C ARG A 233 -3.60 -10.38 22.29
N PHE A 234 -2.88 -9.80 21.34
CA PHE A 234 -1.69 -9.03 21.65
C PHE A 234 -2.06 -7.81 22.53
N PRO A 235 -1.24 -7.46 23.52
CA PRO A 235 -1.47 -6.29 24.36
C PRO A 235 -1.68 -5.02 23.53
N LYS A 236 -2.63 -4.18 23.96
CA LYS A 236 -2.85 -2.85 23.39
C LYS A 236 -1.60 -1.97 23.56
N MET A 237 -1.34 -1.10 22.59
CA MET A 237 -0.36 -0.01 22.69
C MET A 237 -1.04 1.33 22.44
N GLU A 238 -0.79 2.29 23.32
CA GLU A 238 -1.17 3.69 23.11
C GLU A 238 -0.27 4.35 22.04
N PRO A 239 -0.75 5.39 21.34
CA PRO A 239 0.02 6.12 20.33
C PRO A 239 1.39 6.60 20.84
N ASN A 240 1.48 7.05 22.09
CA ASN A 240 2.73 7.48 22.71
C ASN A 240 3.73 6.33 22.97
N GLU A 241 3.26 5.09 22.98
CA GLU A 241 4.11 3.90 23.11
C GLU A 241 4.65 3.46 21.75
N THR A 242 3.87 3.66 20.68
CA THR A 242 4.25 3.31 19.29
C THR A 242 5.07 4.41 18.63
N CYS A 243 4.66 5.66 18.81
CA CYS A 243 5.25 6.83 18.19
C CYS A 243 6.15 7.51 19.20
N ARG A 244 7.41 7.10 19.24
CA ARG A 244 8.43 7.72 20.07
C ARG A 244 9.77 7.66 19.38
N TYR A 245 10.62 8.64 19.66
CA TYR A 245 12.03 8.50 19.34
C TYR A 245 12.60 7.29 20.10
N GLY A 246 13.56 6.60 19.48
CA GLY A 246 14.32 5.57 20.17
C GLY A 246 15.19 6.17 21.29
N SER A 247 16.23 5.44 21.71
CA SER A 247 17.19 5.94 22.72
C SER A 247 17.86 7.26 22.33
N ARG A 248 17.84 7.63 21.04
CA ARG A 248 18.32 8.90 20.54
C ARG A 248 17.33 9.50 19.55
N LYS A 249 17.00 10.78 19.75
CA LYS A 249 16.27 11.61 18.80
C LYS A 249 17.12 11.86 17.54
N PRO A 250 16.63 11.58 16.32
CA PRO A 250 17.36 11.87 15.08
C PRO A 250 17.71 13.36 14.95
N ARG A 251 18.84 13.65 14.32
CA ARG A 251 19.21 15.04 13.99
C ARG A 251 18.12 15.63 13.08
N GLU A 252 17.78 16.90 13.29
CA GLU A 252 16.75 17.64 12.51
C GLU A 252 15.28 17.24 12.75
N SER A 253 15.01 16.23 13.59
CA SER A 253 13.63 15.89 13.96
C SER A 253 12.97 16.91 14.89
N LYS A 254 11.64 17.01 14.83
CA LYS A 254 10.83 17.93 15.66
C LYS A 254 10.87 17.59 17.16
N ALA A 255 10.50 18.53 18.04
CA ALA A 255 10.67 18.37 19.49
C ALA A 255 9.95 17.12 20.00
N THR A 256 8.74 16.89 19.52
CA THR A 256 7.93 15.71 19.83
C THR A 256 7.66 14.87 18.57
N TRP A 257 7.11 13.67 18.75
CA TRP A 257 6.71 12.83 17.62
C TRP A 257 5.46 13.38 16.94
N GLU A 258 4.56 14.03 17.69
CA GLU A 258 3.34 14.65 17.18
C GLU A 258 3.67 15.76 16.19
N GLU A 259 4.65 16.59 16.52
CA GLU A 259 5.12 17.64 15.62
C GLU A 259 5.75 17.06 14.34
N GLU A 260 6.41 15.91 14.43
CA GLU A 260 7.03 15.23 13.29
C GLU A 260 5.98 14.57 12.38
N VAL A 261 5.00 13.89 12.99
CA VAL A 261 3.99 13.07 12.30
C VAL A 261 2.80 13.90 11.80
N PHE A 262 2.28 14.83 12.59
CA PHE A 262 1.12 15.63 12.18
C PHE A 262 1.50 16.94 11.48
N ARG A 263 2.62 17.56 11.88
CA ARG A 263 3.12 18.84 11.37
C ARG A 263 2.06 19.95 11.28
N ASP A 264 1.07 19.91 12.18
CA ASP A 264 -0.11 20.79 12.17
C ASP A 264 -0.09 21.84 13.29
N GLY A 265 0.95 21.84 14.13
CA GLY A 265 1.05 22.75 15.29
C GLY A 265 0.06 22.45 16.43
N GLY A 266 -0.66 21.32 16.37
CA GLY A 266 -1.73 20.97 17.32
C GLY A 266 -1.26 20.46 18.68
N GLY A 267 0.06 20.44 18.95
CA GLY A 267 0.64 20.00 20.22
C GLY A 267 0.43 18.51 20.52
N GLU A 268 0.35 18.18 21.82
CA GLU A 268 0.19 16.82 22.34
C GLU A 268 -1.04 16.10 21.74
N PHE A 269 -0.88 14.80 21.49
CA PHE A 269 -1.95 13.97 20.95
C PHE A 269 -2.64 13.19 22.06
N ASN A 270 -3.86 13.59 22.40
CA ASN A 270 -4.75 12.75 23.18
C ASN A 270 -5.65 11.92 22.24
N GLY A 271 -5.50 10.60 22.31
CA GLY A 271 -6.26 9.63 21.50
C GLY A 271 -7.65 9.30 22.04
N SER A 272 -8.09 9.98 23.11
CA SER A 272 -9.42 9.85 23.71
C SER A 272 -10.37 10.99 23.32
#